data_AF-A0A9N9HR11-F1
#
_entry.id   AF-A0A9N9HR11-F1
#
_cell.length_a   1.000
_cell.length_b   1.000
_cell.length_c   1.000
_cell.angle_alpha   90.00
_cell.angle_beta   90.00
_cell.angle_gamma   90.00
#
_symmetry.space_group_name_H-M   'P 1'
#
loop_
_entity.id
_entity.type
_entity.pdbx_description
1 polymer ?
#
loop_
_entity_poly.entity_id
_entity_poly.type
_entity_poly.pdbx_seq_one_letter_code
_entity_poly.pdbx_strand_id
1 'polypeptide(L)'
;MSQYLSIGYYQWEGRYGHFKNNPIFQKEMLNKILNTKADAKRGYFLKINTCFLLKTHEYLSDLPPAVENMAVGMIVDEVIEILSFDQTNWLAPYIAFNTEKHQGAKNAFEKDFFKLMNNSVYGKTMENVRKYQDVKLMAMNNEQDEKKFINKIRKPSFKYARQLGPSLIGAHMGKASMTLNKPIIVGASVLGLSKLLMYRFWYGYVKERYGNKAQLGYMDTDSFIFQVETEDIYKDMSERPDLFDLNDSKTIGLFKDETPGNVITESYHIRAKSYYYVLADKTTKFKHKGVSKKDINEMATNLYMPTLEGSLLDDPIDISLLLEEEVKDLAMRTEADPMTLVYRDCLFVNEVFHAKNVDIRSKDHILSLVKSEKKALCPIDTKRWILSDKITSLPYGHWHIQAYKNFVSNRISLELAEQRALSVKLSKKYQNEYVSHIS
;
A
#
# COMPACT_ATOMS: atom_id res chain seq x y z
N MET A 1 12.24 -1.98 16.49
CA MET A 1 13.24 -1.35 15.60
C MET A 1 14.59 -1.31 16.30
N SER A 2 15.35 -2.41 16.21
CA SER A 2 16.77 -2.52 16.59
C SER A 2 17.71 -2.22 15.40
N GLN A 3 17.17 -1.56 14.37
CA GLN A 3 17.83 -1.38 13.08
C GLN A 3 18.89 -0.29 13.16
N TYR A 4 20.00 -0.51 12.46
CA TYR A 4 21.07 0.47 12.32
C TYR A 4 20.66 1.49 11.25
N LEU A 5 20.71 2.76 11.61
CA LEU A 5 20.29 3.86 10.76
C LEU A 5 21.40 4.90 10.68
N SER A 6 21.49 5.58 9.54
CA SER A 6 22.54 6.55 9.28
C SER A 6 22.57 7.66 10.34
N ILE A 7 23.78 7.98 10.80
CA ILE A 7 24.11 9.12 11.67
C ILE A 7 24.90 10.20 10.94
N GLY A 8 25.17 10.03 9.64
CA GLY A 8 25.88 11.00 8.82
C GLY A 8 27.17 10.46 8.22
N TYR A 9 28.16 11.35 8.07
CA TYR A 9 29.46 11.04 7.43
C TYR A 9 29.33 10.48 6.01
N TYR A 10 28.38 11.03 5.26
CA TYR A 10 28.09 10.60 3.89
C TYR A 10 29.27 10.85 2.96
N GLN A 11 29.74 9.81 2.28
CA GLN A 11 30.86 9.89 1.34
C GLN A 11 30.52 9.16 0.04
N TRP A 12 30.81 9.80 -1.09
CA TRP A 12 30.65 9.18 -2.40
C TRP A 12 31.87 8.29 -2.66
N GLU A 13 31.66 6.97 -2.67
CA GLU A 13 32.70 6.00 -2.98
C GLU A 13 32.89 5.84 -4.50
N GLY A 14 31.91 6.28 -5.28
CA GLY A 14 32.01 6.43 -6.73
C GLY A 14 30.71 6.89 -7.39
N ARG A 15 30.84 7.45 -8.59
CA ARG A 15 29.73 7.88 -9.48
C ARG A 15 29.99 7.38 -10.89
N TYR A 16 28.93 7.18 -11.67
CA TYR A 16 28.86 6.62 -13.05
C TYR A 16 30.18 6.61 -13.87
N GLY A 17 30.88 7.74 -14.00
CA GLY A 17 32.14 7.84 -14.75
C GLY A 17 33.33 7.05 -14.17
N HIS A 18 33.37 6.81 -12.85
CA HIS A 18 34.43 6.07 -12.16
C HIS A 18 34.25 4.54 -12.27
N PHE A 19 33.00 4.05 -12.31
CA PHE A 19 32.71 2.60 -12.39
C PHE A 19 32.74 2.06 -13.81
N LYS A 20 32.30 2.85 -14.80
CA LYS A 20 32.27 2.44 -16.21
C LYS A 20 33.65 2.07 -16.76
N ASN A 21 34.71 2.67 -16.22
CA ASN A 21 36.09 2.42 -16.64
C ASN A 21 36.82 1.38 -15.76
N ASN A 22 36.17 0.82 -14.72
CA ASN A 22 36.80 -0.14 -13.81
C ASN A 22 35.80 -1.21 -13.32
N PRO A 23 35.46 -2.21 -14.16
CA PRO A 23 34.50 -3.26 -13.81
C PRO A 23 34.97 -4.18 -12.68
N ILE A 24 36.28 -4.35 -12.50
CA ILE A 24 36.85 -5.15 -11.40
C ILE A 24 36.56 -4.47 -10.06
N PHE A 25 36.86 -3.18 -9.95
CA PHE A 25 36.56 -2.40 -8.75
C PHE A 25 35.06 -2.35 -8.44
N GLN A 26 34.22 -2.24 -9.48
CA GLN A 26 32.76 -2.30 -9.33
C GLN A 26 32.31 -3.62 -8.70
N LYS A 27 32.85 -4.75 -9.17
CA LYS A 27 32.57 -6.09 -8.63
C LYS A 27 33.02 -6.24 -7.19
N GLU A 28 34.25 -5.85 -6.89
CA GLU A 28 34.81 -5.91 -5.54
C GLU A 28 33.99 -5.09 -4.56
N MET A 29 33.61 -3.87 -4.95
CA MET A 29 32.84 -3.00 -4.08
C MET A 29 31.40 -3.49 -3.90
N LEU A 30 30.76 -4.01 -4.96
CA LEU A 30 29.47 -4.67 -4.84
C LEU A 30 29.58 -5.84 -3.86
N ASN A 31 30.49 -6.80 -4.08
CA ASN A 31 30.69 -7.96 -3.20
C ASN A 31 30.95 -7.55 -1.74
N LYS A 32 31.78 -6.53 -1.52
CA LYS A 32 32.02 -5.99 -0.18
C LYS A 32 30.72 -5.51 0.47
N ILE A 33 29.92 -4.73 -0.26
CA ILE A 33 28.67 -4.15 0.25
C ILE A 33 27.66 -5.25 0.57
N LEU A 34 27.52 -6.25 -0.31
CA LEU A 34 26.57 -7.35 -0.13
C LEU A 34 26.91 -8.24 1.06
N ASN A 35 28.20 -8.39 1.36
CA ASN A 35 28.68 -9.14 2.52
C ASN A 35 28.80 -8.28 3.79
N THR A 36 28.47 -6.99 3.72
CA THR A 36 28.49 -6.11 4.89
C THR A 36 27.30 -6.43 5.79
N LYS A 37 27.56 -6.77 7.05
CA LYS A 37 26.51 -7.05 8.03
C LYS A 37 25.64 -5.80 8.27
N ALA A 38 24.37 -6.01 8.56
CA ALA A 38 23.42 -4.92 8.82
C ALA A 38 23.80 -4.05 10.04
N ASP A 39 24.53 -4.62 11.01
CA ASP A 39 25.02 -3.94 12.22
C ASP A 39 26.42 -3.35 12.09
N ALA A 40 27.02 -3.40 10.89
CA ALA A 40 28.31 -2.80 10.64
C ALA A 40 28.27 -1.28 10.89
N LYS A 41 29.37 -0.72 11.40
CA LYS A 41 29.50 0.73 11.63
C LYS A 41 29.27 1.54 10.35
N ARG A 42 29.62 0.99 9.19
CA ARG A 42 29.50 1.66 7.88
C ARG A 42 28.46 0.96 7.03
N GLY A 43 27.46 1.71 6.59
CA GLY A 43 26.41 1.29 5.67
C GLY A 43 26.59 1.90 4.28
N TYR A 44 25.80 1.42 3.31
CA TYR A 44 25.88 1.82 1.91
C TYR A 44 24.49 1.97 1.29
N PHE A 45 24.32 3.02 0.46
CA PHE A 45 23.24 3.13 -0.51
C PHE A 45 23.81 2.91 -1.90
N LEU A 46 23.16 2.04 -2.66
CA LEU A 46 23.52 1.77 -4.04
C LEU A 46 22.41 2.24 -4.97
N LYS A 47 22.82 2.86 -6.07
CA LYS A 47 21.99 3.04 -7.24
C LYS A 47 22.49 2.05 -8.29
N ILE A 48 21.62 1.12 -8.68
CA ILE A 48 21.97 -0.01 -9.55
C ILE A 48 20.97 -0.14 -10.70
N ASN A 49 21.44 -0.67 -11.83
CA ASN A 49 20.61 -1.29 -12.84
C ASN A 49 20.57 -2.79 -12.57
N THR A 50 19.38 -3.37 -12.63
CA THR A 50 19.15 -4.78 -12.32
C THR A 50 18.16 -5.38 -13.28
N CYS A 51 18.31 -6.66 -13.55
CA CYS A 51 17.33 -7.48 -14.23
C CYS A 51 16.90 -8.67 -13.37
N PHE A 52 15.73 -9.23 -13.69
CA PHE A 52 15.24 -10.48 -13.13
C PHE A 52 15.21 -11.52 -14.23
N LEU A 53 15.69 -12.73 -13.92
CA LEU A 53 15.41 -13.89 -14.75
C LEU A 53 13.89 -14.08 -14.85
N LEU A 54 13.39 -14.55 -15.99
CA LEU A 54 11.95 -14.67 -16.20
C LEU A 54 11.26 -15.50 -15.12
N LYS A 55 11.86 -16.63 -14.74
CA LYS A 55 11.36 -17.49 -13.66
C LYS A 55 11.23 -16.72 -12.34
N THR A 56 12.21 -15.86 -12.03
CA THR A 56 12.17 -14.99 -10.86
C THR A 56 11.10 -13.91 -11.01
N HIS A 57 10.96 -13.30 -12.18
CA HIS A 57 9.91 -12.31 -12.43
C HIS A 57 8.51 -12.90 -12.21
N GLU A 58 8.23 -14.11 -12.70
CA GLU A 58 6.97 -14.81 -12.47
C GLU A 58 6.75 -15.14 -10.98
N TYR A 59 7.79 -15.63 -10.31
CA TYR A 59 7.75 -15.87 -8.87
C TYR A 59 7.47 -14.57 -8.08
N LEU A 60 7.98 -13.43 -8.54
CA LEU A 60 7.82 -12.11 -7.93
C LEU A 60 6.60 -11.32 -8.42
N SER A 61 5.58 -11.98 -8.96
CA SER A 61 4.39 -11.32 -9.53
C SER A 61 3.39 -10.83 -8.46
N ASP A 62 3.42 -11.39 -7.26
CA ASP A 62 2.52 -11.01 -6.17
C ASP A 62 2.83 -9.60 -5.62
N LEU A 63 4.10 -9.30 -5.34
CA LEU A 63 4.56 -8.08 -4.69
C LEU A 63 5.67 -7.40 -5.49
N PRO A 64 5.77 -6.06 -5.43
CA PRO A 64 6.87 -5.36 -6.08
C PRO A 64 8.22 -5.85 -5.51
N PRO A 65 9.25 -6.00 -6.35
CA PRO A 65 10.55 -6.47 -5.91
C PRO A 65 11.16 -5.57 -4.81
N ALA A 66 11.80 -6.17 -3.79
CA ALA A 66 12.47 -5.45 -2.69
C ALA A 66 13.99 -5.37 -2.90
N VAL A 67 14.75 -4.71 -2.01
CA VAL A 67 16.18 -4.41 -2.24
C VAL A 67 17.08 -5.65 -2.10
N GLU A 68 16.63 -6.69 -1.41
CA GLU A 68 17.44 -7.86 -1.05
C GLU A 68 17.20 -9.08 -1.96
N ASN A 69 16.82 -8.87 -3.21
CA ASN A 69 16.39 -9.95 -4.11
C ASN A 69 17.54 -10.78 -4.71
N MET A 70 18.80 -10.59 -4.32
CA MET A 70 19.87 -11.46 -4.81
C MET A 70 19.70 -12.90 -4.32
N ALA A 71 19.09 -13.10 -3.14
CA ALA A 71 18.71 -14.42 -2.67
C ALA A 71 17.60 -15.08 -3.53
N VAL A 72 16.85 -14.29 -4.31
CA VAL A 72 15.73 -14.74 -5.15
C VAL A 72 16.10 -14.71 -6.65
N GLY A 73 17.36 -14.42 -7.00
CA GLY A 73 17.85 -14.45 -8.39
C GLY A 73 17.78 -13.12 -9.14
N MET A 74 17.77 -11.98 -8.44
CA MET A 74 18.03 -10.67 -9.06
C MET A 74 19.49 -10.55 -9.46
N ILE A 75 19.74 -10.12 -10.69
CA ILE A 75 21.07 -9.91 -11.25
C ILE A 75 21.35 -8.41 -11.30
N VAL A 76 22.53 -8.00 -10.83
CA VAL A 76 22.98 -6.61 -10.91
C VAL A 76 23.73 -6.42 -12.23
N ASP A 77 23.14 -5.65 -13.14
CA ASP A 77 23.73 -5.36 -14.44
C ASP A 77 24.84 -4.31 -14.31
N GLU A 78 24.59 -3.27 -13.52
CA GLU A 78 25.50 -2.14 -13.35
C GLU A 78 25.29 -1.44 -12.01
N VAL A 79 26.38 -1.08 -11.34
CA VAL A 79 26.38 -0.13 -10.22
C VAL A 79 26.66 1.28 -10.72
N ILE A 80 25.69 2.18 -10.54
CA ILE A 80 25.74 3.57 -11.01
C ILE A 80 26.37 4.48 -9.97
N GLU A 81 25.95 4.38 -8.71
CA GLU A 81 26.43 5.26 -7.63
C GLU A 81 26.48 4.50 -6.31
N ILE A 82 27.50 4.80 -5.50
CA ILE A 82 27.63 4.27 -4.14
C ILE A 82 27.85 5.43 -3.17
N LEU A 83 26.98 5.52 -2.17
CA LEU A 83 27.06 6.46 -1.07
C LEU A 83 27.24 5.67 0.22
N SER A 84 28.39 5.82 0.89
CA SER A 84 28.62 5.24 2.20
C SER A 84 28.26 6.22 3.31
N PHE A 85 27.99 5.69 4.51
CA PHE A 85 27.64 6.47 5.69
C PHE A 85 27.94 5.69 6.96
N ASP A 86 28.10 6.40 8.07
CA ASP A 86 28.19 5.77 9.38
C ASP A 86 26.77 5.55 9.94
N GLN A 87 26.56 4.43 10.63
CA GLN A 87 25.27 4.05 11.19
C GLN A 87 25.39 3.46 12.60
N THR A 88 24.35 3.65 13.40
CA THR A 88 24.18 3.05 14.72
C THR A 88 22.71 2.73 14.97
N ASN A 89 22.42 1.94 15.99
CA ASN A 89 21.05 1.66 16.45
C ASN A 89 20.49 2.76 17.37
N TRP A 90 20.76 4.04 17.08
CA TRP A 90 20.45 5.18 17.95
C TRP A 90 18.96 5.36 18.29
N LEU A 91 18.02 4.81 17.50
CA LEU A 91 16.59 4.81 17.82
C LEU A 91 16.20 3.75 18.85
N ALA A 92 17.02 2.72 19.08
CA ALA A 92 16.64 1.59 19.92
C ALA A 92 16.25 1.99 21.36
N PRO A 93 17.00 2.86 22.07
CA PRO A 93 16.61 3.30 23.41
C PRO A 93 15.27 4.05 23.44
N TYR A 94 15.02 4.88 22.43
CA TYR A 94 13.79 5.66 22.31
C TYR A 94 12.56 4.75 22.07
N ILE A 95 12.70 3.78 21.17
CA ILE A 95 11.63 2.81 20.90
C ILE A 95 11.38 1.93 22.12
N ALA A 96 12.43 1.45 22.79
CA ALA A 96 12.31 0.65 24.01
C ALA A 96 11.54 1.39 25.10
N PHE A 97 11.90 2.65 25.36
CA PHE A 97 11.20 3.51 26.31
C PHE A 97 9.71 3.66 25.97
N ASN A 98 9.37 3.99 24.73
CA ASN A 98 7.97 4.16 24.34
C ASN A 98 7.19 2.84 24.38
N THR A 99 7.82 1.71 24.07
CA THR A 99 7.18 0.39 24.17
C THR A 99 6.88 0.04 25.62
N GLU A 100 7.82 0.28 26.54
CA GLU A 100 7.60 0.08 27.98
C GLU A 100 6.43 0.94 28.48
N LYS A 101 6.41 2.23 28.11
CA LYS A 101 5.32 3.14 28.47
C LYS A 101 3.98 2.74 27.85
N HIS A 102 3.98 2.26 26.61
CA HIS A 102 2.79 1.73 25.94
C HIS A 102 2.24 0.49 26.66
N GLN A 103 3.10 -0.42 27.12
CA GLN A 103 2.71 -1.61 27.88
C GLN A 103 2.15 -1.24 29.27
N GLY A 104 2.73 -0.24 29.94
CA GLY A 104 2.28 0.25 31.24
C GLY A 104 1.09 1.22 31.21
N ALA A 105 0.60 1.61 30.03
CA ALA A 105 -0.46 2.59 29.86
C ALA A 105 -1.82 2.08 30.39
N LYS A 106 -2.50 2.91 31.18
CA LYS A 106 -3.76 2.53 31.87
C LYS A 106 -5.01 2.83 31.07
N ASN A 107 -4.92 3.73 30.10
CA ASN A 107 -6.05 4.18 29.30
C ASN A 107 -5.71 4.16 27.80
N ALA A 108 -6.75 4.24 26.96
CA ALA A 108 -6.61 4.20 25.51
C ALA A 108 -5.80 5.41 24.97
N PHE A 109 -5.96 6.57 25.59
CA PHE A 109 -5.24 7.79 25.19
C PHE A 109 -3.72 7.64 25.33
N GLU A 110 -3.24 7.15 26.47
CA GLU A 110 -1.81 6.92 26.71
C GLU A 110 -1.23 5.88 25.74
N LYS A 111 -1.97 4.80 25.46
CA LYS A 111 -1.58 3.80 24.46
C LYS A 111 -1.41 4.44 23.09
N ASP A 112 -2.42 5.20 22.64
CA ASP A 112 -2.37 5.87 21.35
C ASP A 112 -1.26 6.93 21.29
N PHE A 113 -1.00 7.64 22.40
CA PHE A 113 0.08 8.60 22.49
C PHE A 113 1.46 7.96 22.28
N PHE A 114 1.83 6.93 23.04
CA PHE A 114 3.15 6.30 22.90
C PHE A 114 3.31 5.57 21.56
N LYS A 115 2.22 5.01 21.02
CA LYS A 115 2.19 4.47 19.65
C LYS A 115 2.45 5.56 18.61
N LEU A 116 1.80 6.72 18.76
CA LEU A 116 1.99 7.86 17.88
C LEU A 116 3.42 8.40 17.97
N MET A 117 4.02 8.46 19.15
CA MET A 117 5.40 8.92 19.32
C MET A 117 6.37 8.08 18.48
N ASN A 118 6.25 6.75 18.51
CA ASN A 118 7.03 5.86 17.65
C ASN A 118 6.79 6.11 16.16
N ASN A 119 5.53 6.19 15.74
CA ASN A 119 5.18 6.39 14.32
C ASN A 119 5.55 7.79 13.79
N SER A 120 5.55 8.79 14.66
CA SER A 120 5.81 10.19 14.31
C SER A 120 7.25 10.43 13.89
N VAL A 121 8.21 9.66 14.41
CA VAL A 121 9.63 9.75 14.03
C VAL A 121 9.79 9.58 12.53
N TYR A 122 9.22 8.50 11.97
CA TYR A 122 9.23 8.27 10.53
C TYR A 122 8.58 9.43 9.76
N GLY A 123 7.38 9.84 10.16
CA GLY A 123 6.68 10.96 9.51
C GLY A 123 7.48 12.26 9.52
N LYS A 124 8.19 12.53 10.61
CA LYS A 124 9.02 13.73 10.77
C LYS A 124 10.28 13.68 9.91
N THR A 125 10.90 12.50 9.78
CA THR A 125 12.08 12.31 8.92
C THR A 125 11.76 12.52 7.44
N MET A 126 10.52 12.22 7.02
CA MET A 126 10.01 12.35 5.65
C MET A 126 9.30 13.69 5.36
N GLU A 127 9.37 14.65 6.28
CA GLU A 127 8.65 15.91 6.18
C GLU A 127 9.10 16.75 4.98
N ASN A 128 8.14 17.16 4.12
CA ASN A 128 8.45 18.00 2.97
C ASN A 128 8.43 19.49 3.33
N VAL A 129 9.58 20.01 3.76
CA VAL A 129 9.78 21.44 4.08
C VAL A 129 9.48 22.38 2.91
N ARG A 130 9.46 21.90 1.66
CA ARG A 130 9.10 22.72 0.49
C ARG A 130 7.63 23.14 0.48
N LYS A 131 6.79 22.44 1.23
CA LYS A 131 5.38 22.79 1.41
C LYS A 131 5.17 23.88 2.48
N TYR A 132 6.21 24.26 3.22
CA TYR A 132 6.09 25.32 4.22
C TYR A 132 5.74 26.65 3.58
N GLN A 133 4.95 27.44 4.30
CA GLN A 133 4.47 28.73 3.88
C GLN A 133 4.56 29.71 5.04
N ASP A 134 4.82 30.97 4.72
CA ASP A 134 4.61 32.07 5.65
C ASP A 134 3.19 32.58 5.48
N VAL A 135 2.40 32.49 6.55
CA VAL A 135 1.07 33.11 6.60
C VAL A 135 1.23 34.44 7.31
N LYS A 136 0.93 35.54 6.61
CA LYS A 136 0.91 36.89 7.19
C LYS A 136 -0.54 37.29 7.42
N LEU A 137 -0.91 37.48 8.68
CA LEU A 137 -2.20 38.05 9.06
C LEU A 137 -2.13 39.56 8.90
N MET A 138 -3.04 40.13 8.13
CA MET A 138 -3.05 41.55 7.79
C MET A 138 -4.45 42.10 8.02
N ALA A 139 -4.54 43.23 8.72
CA ALA A 139 -5.78 43.97 8.83
C ALA A 139 -6.21 44.50 7.44
N MET A 140 -7.50 44.77 7.28
CA MET A 140 -8.14 45.36 6.10
C MET A 140 -9.18 46.40 6.57
N ASN A 141 -8.76 47.31 7.45
CA ASN A 141 -9.66 48.28 8.09
C ASN A 141 -9.70 49.64 7.39
N ASN A 142 -8.69 49.94 6.58
CA ASN A 142 -8.52 51.24 5.93
C ASN A 142 -7.66 51.11 4.66
N GLU A 143 -7.60 52.19 3.89
CA GLU A 143 -6.85 52.25 2.62
C GLU A 143 -5.34 51.99 2.78
N GLN A 144 -4.75 52.31 3.95
CA GLN A 144 -3.33 52.05 4.20
C GLN A 144 -3.05 50.55 4.35
N ASP A 145 -3.95 49.82 5.00
CA ASP A 145 -3.86 48.38 5.17
C ASP A 145 -4.03 47.64 3.84
N GLU A 146 -4.95 48.10 2.98
CA GLU A 146 -5.10 47.61 1.61
C GLU A 146 -3.82 47.81 0.79
N LYS A 147 -3.19 49.00 0.87
CA LYS A 147 -1.90 49.25 0.21
C LYS A 147 -0.80 48.30 0.69
N LYS A 148 -0.72 48.02 1.99
CA LYS A 148 0.22 47.03 2.55
C LYS A 148 -0.05 45.64 1.99
N PHE A 149 -1.31 45.25 1.85
CA PHE A 149 -1.70 43.96 1.29
C PHE A 149 -1.36 43.85 -0.20
N ILE A 150 -1.66 44.87 -1.01
CA ILE A 150 -1.27 44.95 -2.43
C ILE A 150 0.25 44.81 -2.59
N ASN A 151 1.04 45.43 -1.70
CA ASN A 151 2.50 45.27 -1.69
C ASN A 151 2.94 43.83 -1.39
N LYS A 152 2.15 43.01 -0.69
CA LYS A 152 2.43 41.57 -0.54
C LYS A 152 2.07 40.79 -1.79
N ILE A 153 0.94 41.08 -2.44
CA ILE A 153 0.51 40.42 -3.69
C ILE A 153 1.59 40.57 -4.77
N ARG A 154 2.22 41.74 -4.85
CA ARG A 154 3.29 42.01 -5.81
C ARG A 154 4.58 41.22 -5.60
N LYS A 155 4.74 40.54 -4.46
CA LYS A 155 5.96 39.74 -4.21
C LYS A 155 5.89 38.42 -4.99
N PRO A 156 6.99 37.96 -5.62
CA PRO A 156 7.04 36.67 -6.30
C PRO A 156 6.72 35.47 -5.39
N SER A 157 6.91 35.63 -4.07
CA SER A 157 6.57 34.62 -3.09
C SER A 157 5.06 34.53 -2.81
N PHE A 158 4.23 35.47 -3.24
CA PHE A 158 2.79 35.41 -2.99
C PHE A 158 2.17 34.20 -3.70
N LYS A 159 1.35 33.43 -2.99
CA LYS A 159 0.63 32.28 -3.57
C LYS A 159 -0.84 32.58 -3.72
N TYR A 160 -1.48 32.94 -2.62
CA TYR A 160 -2.90 33.29 -2.56
C TYR A 160 -3.16 34.07 -1.28
N ALA A 161 -4.33 34.68 -1.20
CA ALA A 161 -4.84 35.28 0.01
C ALA A 161 -6.18 34.63 0.38
N ARG A 162 -6.45 34.56 1.68
CA ARG A 162 -7.71 34.03 2.21
C ARG A 162 -8.27 35.04 3.20
N GLN A 163 -9.50 35.50 2.97
CA GLN A 163 -10.17 36.39 3.89
C GLN A 163 -10.51 35.63 5.19
N LEU A 164 -10.23 36.25 6.34
CA LEU A 164 -10.36 35.71 7.68
C LEU A 164 -11.36 36.55 8.49
N GLY A 165 -12.57 36.70 7.96
CA GLY A 165 -13.58 37.61 8.50
C GLY A 165 -13.57 39.00 7.84
N PRO A 166 -14.33 39.97 8.36
CA PRO A 166 -14.61 41.23 7.67
C PRO A 166 -13.36 42.10 7.47
N SER A 167 -12.46 42.08 8.45
CA SER A 167 -11.35 43.05 8.59
C SER A 167 -9.97 42.42 8.59
N LEU A 168 -9.84 41.13 8.29
CA LEU A 168 -8.57 40.40 8.35
C LEU A 168 -8.39 39.54 7.12
N ILE A 169 -7.16 39.51 6.58
CA ILE A 169 -6.78 38.66 5.47
C ILE A 169 -5.48 37.91 5.80
N GLY A 170 -5.46 36.62 5.51
CA GLY A 170 -4.27 35.77 5.57
C GLY A 170 -3.59 35.74 4.21
N ALA A 171 -2.47 36.44 4.05
CA ALA A 171 -1.64 36.36 2.85
C ALA A 171 -0.70 35.15 2.96
N HIS A 172 -0.90 34.15 2.10
CA HIS A 172 -0.08 32.95 2.04
C HIS A 172 1.10 33.16 1.09
N MET A 173 2.30 33.10 1.65
CA MET A 173 3.55 33.34 0.95
C MET A 173 4.38 32.04 0.92
N GLY A 174 4.99 31.72 -0.22
CA GLY A 174 6.10 30.80 -0.30
C GLY A 174 7.32 31.32 0.48
N LYS A 175 8.17 30.39 0.90
CA LYS A 175 9.45 30.70 1.55
C LYS A 175 10.46 31.13 0.48
N ALA A 176 11.09 32.29 0.65
CA ALA A 176 12.11 32.80 -0.28
C ALA A 176 13.39 31.94 -0.27
N SER A 177 13.77 31.43 0.89
CA SER A 177 14.84 30.44 1.06
C SER A 177 14.35 29.33 1.99
N MET A 178 14.81 28.10 1.75
CA MET A 178 14.41 26.92 2.52
C MET A 178 15.61 26.05 2.81
N THR A 179 15.77 25.67 4.07
CA THR A 179 16.80 24.74 4.51
C THR A 179 16.25 23.31 4.48
N LEU A 180 16.90 22.42 3.72
CA LEU A 180 16.57 21.00 3.70
C LEU A 180 17.21 20.30 4.91
N ASN A 181 16.57 20.41 6.06
CA ASN A 181 17.08 19.94 7.36
C ASN A 181 16.41 18.64 7.86
N LYS A 182 15.73 17.91 6.97
CA LYS A 182 15.06 16.66 7.33
C LYS A 182 15.92 15.48 6.90
N PRO A 183 16.15 14.48 7.77
CA PRO A 183 16.93 13.29 7.44
C PRO A 183 16.08 12.32 6.59
N ILE A 184 15.74 12.74 5.37
CA ILE A 184 14.88 11.97 4.43
C ILE A 184 15.46 10.56 4.21
N ILE A 185 16.79 10.45 4.19
CA ILE A 185 17.51 9.17 4.04
C ILE A 185 17.12 8.18 5.14
N VAL A 186 17.03 8.63 6.40
CA VAL A 186 16.60 7.77 7.53
C VAL A 186 15.17 7.29 7.31
N GLY A 187 14.26 8.18 6.91
CA GLY A 187 12.89 7.82 6.60
C GLY A 187 12.79 6.80 5.46
N ALA A 188 13.56 7.01 4.37
CA ALA A 188 13.63 6.09 3.26
C ALA A 188 14.14 4.70 3.69
N SER A 189 15.17 4.63 4.56
CA SER A 189 15.66 3.37 5.12
C SER A 189 14.60 2.64 5.95
N VAL A 190 13.89 3.34 6.84
CA VAL A 190 12.81 2.75 7.66
C VAL A 190 11.71 2.17 6.76
N LEU A 191 11.30 2.91 5.72
CA LEU A 191 10.31 2.43 4.76
C LEU A 191 10.83 1.21 3.96
N GLY A 192 12.10 1.23 3.54
CA GLY A 192 12.72 0.12 2.82
C GLY A 192 12.78 -1.15 3.67
N LEU A 193 13.21 -1.04 4.93
CA LEU A 193 13.29 -2.15 5.88
C LEU A 193 11.90 -2.70 6.22
N SER A 194 10.89 -1.83 6.36
CA SER A 194 9.50 -2.27 6.57
C SER A 194 8.96 -3.07 5.39
N LYS A 195 9.22 -2.62 4.15
CA LYS A 195 8.86 -3.40 2.95
C LYS A 195 9.61 -4.72 2.87
N LEU A 196 10.89 -4.73 3.26
CA LEU A 196 11.71 -5.93 3.27
C LEU A 196 11.16 -6.98 4.23
N LEU A 197 10.69 -6.59 5.42
CA LEU A 197 10.05 -7.51 6.36
C LEU A 197 8.83 -8.20 5.76
N MET A 198 7.94 -7.42 5.14
CA MET A 198 6.75 -7.95 4.45
C MET A 198 7.15 -8.88 3.30
N TYR A 199 8.12 -8.46 2.50
CA TYR A 199 8.62 -9.23 1.37
C TYR A 199 9.26 -10.57 1.80
N ARG A 200 10.11 -10.56 2.83
CA ARG A 200 10.75 -11.77 3.39
C ARG A 200 9.73 -12.74 3.97
N PHE A 201 8.67 -12.25 4.59
CA PHE A 201 7.58 -13.10 5.06
C PHE A 201 6.87 -13.80 3.89
N TRP A 202 6.45 -13.02 2.89
CA TRP A 202 5.71 -13.58 1.76
C TRP A 202 6.56 -14.54 0.93
N TYR A 203 7.70 -14.09 0.42
CA TYR A 203 8.52 -14.92 -0.46
C TYR A 203 9.41 -15.87 0.31
N GLY A 204 10.09 -15.41 1.36
CA GLY A 204 11.05 -16.23 2.11
C GLY A 204 10.42 -17.26 3.07
N TYR A 205 9.12 -17.17 3.37
CA TYR A 205 8.42 -18.16 4.18
C TYR A 205 7.18 -18.73 3.49
N VAL A 206 6.18 -17.89 3.17
CA VAL A 206 4.88 -18.39 2.66
C VAL A 206 5.06 -19.10 1.31
N LYS A 207 5.72 -18.46 0.33
CA LYS A 207 5.93 -19.06 -0.99
C LYS A 207 6.92 -20.22 -0.96
N GLU A 208 7.95 -20.19 -0.11
CA GLU A 208 8.85 -21.34 0.08
C GLU A 208 8.13 -22.55 0.68
N ARG A 209 7.28 -22.35 1.69
CA ARG A 209 6.59 -23.46 2.39
C ARG A 209 5.44 -24.04 1.58
N TYR A 210 4.64 -23.19 0.95
CA TYR A 210 3.37 -23.61 0.33
C TYR A 210 3.39 -23.58 -1.20
N GLY A 211 4.32 -22.86 -1.84
CA GLY A 211 4.43 -22.79 -3.29
C GLY A 211 3.12 -22.32 -3.96
N ASN A 212 2.55 -23.19 -4.79
CA ASN A 212 1.28 -22.94 -5.50
C ASN A 212 0.04 -23.13 -4.63
N LYS A 213 0.18 -23.71 -3.42
CA LYS A 213 -0.90 -23.83 -2.44
C LYS A 213 -1.17 -22.55 -1.67
N ALA A 214 -0.38 -21.50 -1.89
CA ALA A 214 -0.60 -20.18 -1.32
C ALA A 214 -0.93 -19.15 -2.40
N GLN A 215 -1.97 -18.37 -2.15
CA GLN A 215 -2.42 -17.29 -3.02
C GLN A 215 -2.56 -15.99 -2.22
N LEU A 216 -1.91 -14.92 -2.68
CA LEU A 216 -2.05 -13.61 -2.06
C LEU A 216 -3.44 -13.05 -2.37
N GLY A 217 -4.23 -12.78 -1.34
CA GLY A 217 -5.50 -12.08 -1.49
C GLY A 217 -5.30 -10.56 -1.43
N TYR A 218 -4.70 -10.07 -0.35
CA TYR A 218 -4.52 -8.65 -0.10
C TYR A 218 -3.29 -8.39 0.78
N MET A 219 -2.67 -7.22 0.56
CA MET A 219 -1.63 -6.68 1.42
C MET A 219 -1.90 -5.20 1.69
N ASP A 220 -1.81 -4.78 2.95
CA ASP A 220 -1.56 -3.39 3.33
C ASP A 220 -0.20 -3.31 4.05
N THR A 221 0.29 -2.09 4.22
CA THR A 221 1.56 -1.68 4.85
C THR A 221 2.22 -2.71 5.80
N ASP A 222 1.44 -3.30 6.70
CA ASP A 222 1.86 -4.19 7.78
C ASP A 222 0.95 -5.44 7.94
N SER A 223 0.11 -5.77 6.95
CA SER A 223 -0.81 -6.92 7.05
C SER A 223 -0.99 -7.67 5.73
N PHE A 224 -1.34 -8.94 5.86
CA PHE A 224 -1.69 -9.85 4.76
C PHE A 224 -3.06 -10.47 4.98
N ILE A 225 -3.79 -10.68 3.89
CA ILE A 225 -4.87 -11.67 3.79
C ILE A 225 -4.46 -12.59 2.64
N PHE A 226 -4.35 -13.87 2.91
CA PHE A 226 -3.93 -14.85 1.91
C PHE A 226 -4.63 -16.18 2.15
N GLN A 227 -4.82 -16.92 1.06
CA GLN A 227 -5.31 -18.28 1.10
C GLN A 227 -4.12 -19.23 1.16
N VAL A 228 -4.25 -20.28 1.97
CA VAL A 228 -3.27 -21.36 2.05
C VAL A 228 -4.00 -22.69 2.18
N GLU A 229 -3.56 -23.69 1.41
CA GLU A 229 -3.97 -25.08 1.56
C GLU A 229 -2.89 -25.82 2.38
N THR A 230 -3.24 -26.20 3.60
CA THR A 230 -2.40 -26.96 4.54
C THR A 230 -3.28 -27.80 5.46
N GLU A 231 -2.71 -28.80 6.13
CA GLU A 231 -3.45 -29.64 7.10
C GLU A 231 -3.85 -28.84 8.34
N ASP A 232 -2.92 -28.06 8.91
CA ASP A 232 -3.14 -27.24 10.09
C ASP A 232 -2.21 -26.01 10.07
N ILE A 233 -2.81 -24.84 9.80
CA ILE A 233 -2.08 -23.58 9.75
C ILE A 233 -1.54 -23.14 11.11
N TYR A 234 -2.23 -23.48 12.20
CA TYR A 234 -1.80 -23.11 13.56
C TYR A 234 -0.60 -23.94 13.99
N LYS A 235 -0.56 -25.21 13.59
CA LYS A 235 0.64 -26.04 13.75
C LYS A 235 1.81 -25.46 12.97
N ASP A 236 1.61 -25.11 11.69
CA ASP A 236 2.65 -24.49 10.87
C ASP A 236 3.19 -23.19 11.48
N MET A 237 2.32 -22.35 12.03
CA MET A 237 2.72 -21.12 12.72
C MET A 237 3.50 -21.41 14.01
N SER A 238 3.12 -22.44 14.76
CA SER A 238 3.78 -22.83 16.01
C SER A 238 5.22 -23.32 15.82
N GLU A 239 5.54 -23.86 14.65
CA GLU A 239 6.89 -24.27 14.27
C GLU A 239 7.83 -23.07 14.02
N ARG A 240 7.27 -21.85 13.85
CA ARG A 240 8.01 -20.62 13.54
C ARG A 240 7.73 -19.49 14.56
N PRO A 241 8.12 -19.68 15.84
CA PRO A 241 7.98 -18.64 16.86
C PRO A 241 8.86 -17.40 16.59
N ASP A 242 9.82 -17.50 15.66
CA ASP A 242 10.62 -16.39 15.16
C ASP A 242 9.87 -15.49 14.16
N LEU A 243 8.75 -15.96 13.60
CA LEU A 243 7.91 -15.20 12.67
C LEU A 243 6.55 -14.84 13.26
N PHE A 244 5.99 -15.68 14.13
CA PHE A 244 4.63 -15.53 14.63
C PHE A 244 4.58 -15.28 16.14
N ASP A 245 3.72 -14.34 16.54
CA ASP A 245 3.38 -14.09 17.94
C ASP A 245 2.07 -14.80 18.29
N LEU A 246 2.15 -16.05 18.72
CA LEU A 246 0.98 -16.86 19.09
C LEU A 246 0.48 -16.60 20.51
N ASN A 247 1.29 -15.99 21.37
CA ASN A 247 1.00 -15.83 22.79
C ASN A 247 0.64 -14.38 23.18
N ASP A 248 0.37 -13.52 22.20
CA ASP A 248 0.20 -12.06 22.39
C ASP A 248 1.34 -11.48 23.27
N SER A 249 2.56 -11.96 23.05
CA SER A 249 3.77 -11.50 23.75
C SER A 249 4.09 -10.04 23.44
N LYS A 250 3.48 -9.49 22.38
CA LYS A 250 3.68 -8.14 21.85
C LYS A 250 5.14 -7.91 21.44
N THR A 251 5.76 -8.98 20.98
CA THR A 251 7.14 -8.96 20.49
C THR A 251 7.20 -8.18 19.18
N ILE A 252 8.13 -7.23 19.11
CA ILE A 252 8.23 -6.31 17.97
C ILE A 252 8.71 -7.07 16.73
N GLY A 253 7.96 -6.97 15.63
CA GLY A 253 8.34 -7.48 14.32
C GLY A 253 7.81 -8.87 13.98
N LEU A 254 7.08 -9.51 14.91
CA LEU A 254 6.36 -10.76 14.66
C LEU A 254 4.97 -10.49 14.07
N PHE A 255 4.47 -11.42 13.27
CA PHE A 255 3.11 -11.42 12.75
C PHE A 255 2.17 -12.05 13.76
N LYS A 256 1.01 -11.42 13.97
CA LYS A 256 -0.08 -11.97 14.79
C LYS A 256 -1.24 -12.39 13.91
N ASP A 257 -1.99 -13.40 14.34
CA ASP A 257 -3.30 -13.68 13.76
C ASP A 257 -4.32 -12.63 14.27
N GLU A 258 -4.96 -11.91 13.36
CA GLU A 258 -6.01 -10.93 13.71
C GLU A 258 -7.39 -11.56 13.89
N THR A 259 -7.55 -12.83 13.51
CA THR A 259 -8.81 -13.59 13.55
C THR A 259 -8.60 -14.97 14.20
N PRO A 260 -8.06 -15.03 15.43
CA PRO A 260 -7.68 -16.30 16.06
C PRO A 260 -8.90 -17.20 16.29
N GLY A 261 -8.82 -18.43 15.80
CA GLY A 261 -9.86 -19.45 15.95
C GLY A 261 -11.12 -19.21 15.11
N ASN A 262 -11.16 -18.15 14.30
CA ASN A 262 -12.29 -17.81 13.44
C ASN A 262 -11.77 -17.42 12.07
N VAL A 263 -11.48 -18.43 11.25
CA VAL A 263 -10.84 -18.26 9.94
C VAL A 263 -11.70 -17.47 8.97
N ILE A 264 -11.06 -16.76 8.06
CA ILE A 264 -11.71 -16.11 6.93
C ILE A 264 -12.17 -17.20 5.95
N THR A 265 -13.47 -17.26 5.68
CA THR A 265 -14.04 -18.20 4.70
C THR A 265 -14.15 -17.60 3.31
N GLU A 266 -14.40 -16.29 3.24
CA GLU A 266 -14.57 -15.55 1.98
C GLU A 266 -13.93 -14.18 2.11
N SER A 267 -13.28 -13.70 1.04
CA SER A 267 -12.67 -12.37 1.01
C SER A 267 -12.75 -11.75 -0.37
N TYR A 268 -13.12 -10.47 -0.42
CA TYR A 268 -13.27 -9.68 -1.64
C TYR A 268 -12.35 -8.46 -1.56
N HIS A 269 -11.47 -8.33 -2.53
CA HIS A 269 -10.42 -7.32 -2.57
C HIS A 269 -10.56 -6.48 -3.84
N ILE A 270 -11.12 -5.27 -3.72
CA ILE A 270 -11.39 -4.43 -4.88
C ILE A 270 -10.18 -3.55 -5.24
N ARG A 271 -9.59 -2.91 -4.22
CA ARG A 271 -8.41 -2.05 -4.38
C ARG A 271 -7.75 -1.83 -3.04
N ALA A 272 -6.56 -1.23 -3.06
CA ALA A 272 -5.87 -0.80 -1.84
C ALA A 272 -6.81 -0.03 -0.88
N LYS A 273 -6.92 -0.52 0.36
CA LYS A 273 -7.79 0.00 1.44
C LYS A 273 -9.30 -0.11 1.18
N SER A 274 -9.71 -1.01 0.29
CA SER A 274 -11.11 -1.36 0.03
C SER A 274 -11.27 -2.88 -0.07
N TYR A 275 -11.67 -3.51 1.02
CA TYR A 275 -11.84 -4.95 1.11
C TYR A 275 -12.96 -5.32 2.08
N TYR A 276 -13.49 -6.52 1.89
CA TYR A 276 -14.52 -7.15 2.70
C TYR A 276 -14.17 -8.61 2.91
N TYR A 277 -14.44 -9.16 4.09
CA TYR A 277 -14.30 -10.59 4.33
C TYR A 277 -15.33 -11.11 5.34
N VAL A 278 -15.64 -12.40 5.21
CA VAL A 278 -16.57 -13.15 6.05
C VAL A 278 -15.77 -14.17 6.87
N LEU A 279 -16.11 -14.27 8.15
CA LEU A 279 -15.53 -15.24 9.08
C LEU A 279 -16.39 -16.51 9.18
N ALA A 280 -15.83 -17.58 9.72
CA ALA A 280 -16.52 -18.86 9.87
C ALA A 280 -17.80 -18.76 10.70
N ASP A 281 -17.84 -17.87 11.70
CA ASP A 281 -19.03 -17.55 12.49
C ASP A 281 -20.05 -16.63 11.78
N LYS A 282 -19.87 -16.38 10.48
CA LYS A 282 -20.66 -15.49 9.63
C LYS A 282 -20.55 -14.00 9.98
N THR A 283 -19.67 -13.61 10.89
CA THR A 283 -19.40 -12.18 11.12
C THR A 283 -18.60 -11.58 9.97
N THR A 284 -18.84 -10.30 9.70
CA THR A 284 -18.31 -9.63 8.51
C THR A 284 -17.43 -8.46 8.90
N LYS A 285 -16.40 -8.21 8.11
CA LYS A 285 -15.48 -7.08 8.31
C LYS A 285 -15.20 -6.44 6.98
N PHE A 286 -15.22 -5.11 6.97
CA PHE A 286 -14.85 -4.36 5.79
C PHE A 286 -14.04 -3.12 6.13
N LYS A 287 -13.24 -2.71 5.16
CA LYS A 287 -12.50 -1.46 5.18
C LYS A 287 -12.78 -0.73 3.88
N HIS A 288 -13.00 0.57 3.98
CA HIS A 288 -13.23 1.41 2.83
C HIS A 288 -12.49 2.75 2.97
N LYS A 289 -12.17 3.36 1.83
CA LYS A 289 -11.48 4.64 1.78
C LYS A 289 -12.28 5.67 0.99
N GLY A 290 -12.60 6.80 1.64
CA GLY A 290 -13.16 7.99 1.00
C GLY A 290 -14.66 8.20 1.21
N VAL A 291 -15.35 7.21 1.78
CA VAL A 291 -16.76 7.24 2.20
C VAL A 291 -16.84 6.70 3.63
N SER A 292 -17.75 7.25 4.45
CA SER A 292 -17.94 6.80 5.82
C SER A 292 -18.52 5.39 5.88
N LYS A 293 -18.27 4.65 6.97
CA LYS A 293 -18.83 3.30 7.16
C LYS A 293 -20.36 3.32 7.17
N LYS A 294 -20.95 4.35 7.78
CA LYS A 294 -22.40 4.52 7.86
C LYS A 294 -23.02 4.63 6.47
N ASP A 295 -22.48 5.53 5.65
CA ASP A 295 -23.03 5.82 4.32
C ASP A 295 -22.95 4.61 3.37
N ILE A 296 -21.90 3.79 3.51
CA ILE A 296 -21.74 2.55 2.72
C ILE A 296 -22.76 1.50 3.16
N ASN A 297 -22.93 1.31 4.48
CA ASN A 297 -23.92 0.38 5.00
C ASN A 297 -25.33 0.79 4.58
N GLU A 298 -25.67 2.09 4.69
CA GLU A 298 -26.97 2.62 4.26
C GLU A 298 -27.20 2.39 2.76
N MET A 299 -26.17 2.59 1.93
CA MET A 299 -26.25 2.27 0.49
C MET A 299 -26.51 0.79 0.24
N ALA A 300 -25.80 -0.11 0.92
CA ALA A 300 -25.96 -1.55 0.77
C ALA A 300 -27.36 -2.02 1.19
N THR A 301 -27.82 -1.56 2.37
CA THR A 301 -29.15 -1.87 2.87
C THR A 301 -30.23 -1.35 1.93
N ASN A 302 -30.14 -0.09 1.48
CA ASN A 302 -31.16 0.46 0.58
C ASN A 302 -31.25 -0.27 -0.77
N LEU A 303 -30.13 -0.84 -1.24
CA LEU A 303 -30.07 -1.50 -2.54
C LEU A 303 -30.54 -2.95 -2.49
N TYR A 304 -30.10 -3.71 -1.48
CA TYR A 304 -30.35 -5.15 -1.38
C TYR A 304 -31.40 -5.54 -0.34
N MET A 305 -31.80 -4.59 0.52
CA MET A 305 -32.84 -4.74 1.53
C MET A 305 -33.72 -3.47 1.56
N PRO A 306 -34.32 -3.07 0.42
CA PRO A 306 -35.23 -1.93 0.43
C PRO A 306 -36.32 -2.23 1.46
N THR A 307 -36.48 -1.36 2.44
CA THR A 307 -37.46 -1.52 3.52
C THR A 307 -38.80 -1.95 2.94
N LEU A 308 -39.35 -3.06 3.46
CA LEU A 308 -40.72 -3.58 3.28
C LEU A 308 -41.84 -2.56 3.64
N GLU A 309 -41.51 -1.28 3.79
CA GLU A 309 -42.42 -0.18 4.00
C GLU A 309 -42.68 0.51 2.65
N GLY A 310 -43.49 -0.11 1.78
CA GLY A 310 -44.04 0.65 0.65
C GLY A 310 -44.60 -0.06 -0.58
N SER A 311 -44.54 -1.39 -0.74
CA SER A 311 -45.22 -2.06 -1.86
C SER A 311 -45.94 -3.33 -1.43
N LEU A 312 -47.26 -3.23 -1.43
CA LEU A 312 -48.24 -4.33 -1.35
C LEU A 312 -48.31 -5.10 -2.69
N LEU A 313 -47.15 -5.33 -3.33
CA LEU A 313 -47.01 -6.00 -4.63
C LEU A 313 -45.64 -6.71 -4.69
N ASP A 314 -45.41 -7.64 -3.78
CA ASP A 314 -44.47 -8.73 -4.09
C ASP A 314 -45.31 -9.81 -4.78
N ASP A 315 -45.38 -9.76 -6.11
CA ASP A 315 -45.77 -10.95 -6.85
C ASP A 315 -44.73 -12.03 -6.51
N PRO A 316 -45.12 -13.15 -5.88
CA PRO A 316 -44.17 -14.19 -5.52
C PRO A 316 -43.50 -14.67 -6.81
N ILE A 317 -42.17 -14.53 -6.88
CA ILE A 317 -41.36 -15.10 -7.96
C ILE A 317 -41.71 -16.59 -8.00
N ASP A 318 -42.26 -17.07 -9.12
CA ASP A 318 -42.58 -18.47 -9.29
C ASP A 318 -41.28 -19.27 -9.43
N ILE A 319 -40.80 -19.79 -8.29
CA ILE A 319 -39.55 -20.55 -8.15
C ILE A 319 -39.53 -21.75 -9.10
N SER A 320 -40.70 -22.24 -9.56
CA SER A 320 -40.80 -23.35 -10.50
C SER A 320 -40.35 -23.04 -11.93
N LEU A 321 -40.19 -21.75 -12.28
CA LEU A 321 -39.74 -21.27 -13.60
C LEU A 321 -38.23 -20.96 -13.66
N LEU A 322 -37.53 -21.00 -12.53
CA LEU A 322 -36.10 -20.69 -12.43
C LEU A 322 -35.25 -21.94 -12.67
N LEU A 323 -34.12 -21.77 -13.38
CA LEU A 323 -33.09 -22.81 -13.50
C LEU A 323 -32.47 -23.10 -12.12
N GLU A 324 -31.91 -24.30 -11.93
CA GLU A 324 -31.29 -24.67 -10.64
C GLU A 324 -30.19 -23.70 -10.18
N GLU A 325 -29.45 -23.11 -11.11
CA GLU A 325 -28.45 -22.07 -10.82
C GLU A 325 -29.09 -20.75 -10.36
N GLU A 326 -30.24 -20.38 -10.94
CA GLU A 326 -30.98 -19.17 -10.58
C GLU A 326 -31.66 -19.30 -9.22
N VAL A 327 -32.19 -20.49 -8.89
CA VAL A 327 -32.72 -20.81 -7.56
C VAL A 327 -31.62 -20.76 -6.49
N LYS A 328 -30.42 -21.28 -6.80
CA LYS A 328 -29.26 -21.21 -5.91
C LYS A 328 -28.78 -19.78 -5.72
N ASP A 329 -28.72 -18.97 -6.78
CA ASP A 329 -28.32 -17.56 -6.68
C ASP A 329 -29.35 -16.74 -5.87
N LEU A 330 -30.64 -16.99 -6.08
CA LEU A 330 -31.72 -16.34 -5.33
C LEU A 330 -31.63 -16.68 -3.83
N ALA A 331 -31.55 -17.97 -3.47
CA ALA A 331 -31.42 -18.40 -2.08
C ALA A 331 -30.17 -17.80 -1.41
N MET A 332 -29.04 -17.75 -2.12
CA MET A 332 -27.82 -17.13 -1.63
C MET A 332 -27.98 -15.63 -1.37
N ARG A 333 -28.69 -14.91 -2.25
CA ARG A 333 -28.96 -13.47 -2.10
C ARG A 333 -29.88 -13.15 -0.92
N THR A 334 -30.85 -14.02 -0.62
CA THR A 334 -31.81 -13.79 0.47
C THR A 334 -31.19 -13.95 1.86
N GLU A 335 -30.14 -14.78 1.99
CA GLU A 335 -29.46 -15.05 3.26
C GLU A 335 -28.14 -14.28 3.44
N ALA A 336 -27.61 -13.67 2.37
CA ALA A 336 -26.34 -12.95 2.41
C ALA A 336 -26.46 -11.57 3.07
N ASP A 337 -25.43 -11.21 3.84
CA ASP A 337 -25.21 -9.84 4.30
C ASP A 337 -25.18 -8.88 3.08
N PRO A 338 -25.95 -7.76 3.07
CA PRO A 338 -26.01 -6.85 1.94
C PRO A 338 -24.64 -6.38 1.45
N MET A 339 -23.68 -6.21 2.37
CA MET A 339 -22.32 -5.83 2.00
C MET A 339 -21.56 -6.92 1.26
N THR A 340 -21.82 -8.21 1.51
CA THR A 340 -21.31 -9.32 0.69
C THR A 340 -21.74 -9.15 -0.76
N LEU A 341 -23.04 -8.88 -0.96
CA LEU A 341 -23.61 -8.71 -2.30
C LEU A 341 -23.01 -7.50 -3.02
N VAL A 342 -22.88 -6.36 -2.33
CA VAL A 342 -22.22 -5.17 -2.90
C VAL A 342 -20.80 -5.49 -3.39
N TYR A 343 -19.98 -6.17 -2.58
CA TYR A 343 -18.60 -6.49 -2.97
C TYR A 343 -18.53 -7.55 -4.08
N ARG A 344 -19.41 -8.55 -4.03
CA ARG A 344 -19.54 -9.58 -5.07
C ARG A 344 -19.95 -8.97 -6.40
N ASP A 345 -21.04 -8.21 -6.43
CA ASP A 345 -21.58 -7.61 -7.65
C ASP A 345 -20.61 -6.55 -8.21
N CYS A 346 -19.87 -5.86 -7.33
CA CYS A 346 -18.82 -4.94 -7.79
C CYS A 346 -17.74 -5.67 -8.61
N LEU A 347 -17.29 -6.84 -8.16
CA LEU A 347 -16.21 -7.59 -8.82
C LEU A 347 -16.70 -8.43 -10.01
N PHE A 348 -17.76 -9.19 -9.81
CA PHE A 348 -18.22 -10.21 -10.76
C PHE A 348 -19.22 -9.67 -11.77
N VAL A 349 -20.07 -8.71 -11.38
CA VAL A 349 -21.04 -8.05 -12.27
C VAL A 349 -20.48 -6.75 -12.85
N ASN A 350 -19.32 -6.29 -12.38
CA ASN A 350 -18.67 -5.02 -12.72
C ASN A 350 -19.52 -3.79 -12.36
N GLU A 351 -20.32 -3.89 -11.30
CA GLU A 351 -21.18 -2.81 -10.85
C GLU A 351 -20.39 -1.70 -10.14
N VAL A 352 -20.81 -0.44 -10.35
CA VAL A 352 -20.21 0.74 -9.71
C VAL A 352 -21.19 1.32 -8.71
N PHE A 353 -20.86 1.18 -7.43
CA PHE A 353 -21.71 1.65 -6.35
C PHE A 353 -21.38 3.10 -5.98
N HIS A 354 -22.42 3.89 -5.77
CA HIS A 354 -22.33 5.28 -5.36
C HIS A 354 -22.96 5.44 -3.97
N ALA A 355 -22.29 6.20 -3.11
CA ALA A 355 -22.79 6.50 -1.77
C ALA A 355 -22.90 8.01 -1.57
N LYS A 356 -23.96 8.42 -0.87
CA LYS A 356 -24.14 9.79 -0.41
C LYS A 356 -23.19 10.01 0.75
N ASN A 357 -22.30 11.00 0.63
CA ASN A 357 -21.35 11.34 1.66
C ASN A 357 -21.54 12.79 2.08
N VAL A 358 -21.80 13.01 3.37
CA VAL A 358 -22.00 14.33 3.96
C VAL A 358 -20.75 14.70 4.76
N ASP A 359 -20.01 15.71 4.30
CA ASP A 359 -18.82 16.21 4.98
C ASP A 359 -19.06 17.63 5.49
N ILE A 360 -18.55 17.95 6.69
CA ILE A 360 -18.36 19.33 7.10
C ILE A 360 -17.14 19.87 6.35
N ARG A 361 -17.32 20.92 5.56
CA ARG A 361 -16.22 21.60 4.87
C ARG A 361 -16.10 23.03 5.37
N SER A 362 -14.86 23.49 5.52
CA SER A 362 -14.57 24.90 5.69
C SER A 362 -14.09 25.48 4.37
N LYS A 363 -14.88 26.40 3.80
CA LYS A 363 -14.44 27.26 2.71
C LYS A 363 -14.52 28.70 3.20
N ASP A 364 -13.41 29.42 3.15
CA ASP A 364 -13.32 30.80 3.61
C ASP A 364 -13.83 31.02 5.06
N HIS A 365 -13.56 30.03 5.93
CA HIS A 365 -13.98 30.00 7.35
C HIS A 365 -15.49 29.85 7.58
N ILE A 366 -16.26 29.74 6.51
CA ILE A 366 -17.66 29.35 6.57
C ILE A 366 -17.68 27.81 6.61
N LEU A 367 -18.17 27.28 7.73
CA LEU A 367 -18.48 25.87 7.85
C LEU A 367 -19.79 25.60 7.14
N SER A 368 -19.79 24.67 6.19
CA SER A 368 -20.99 24.20 5.54
C SER A 368 -21.02 22.67 5.53
N LEU A 369 -22.23 22.13 5.58
CA LEU A 369 -22.47 20.73 5.28
C LEU A 369 -22.53 20.59 3.76
N VAL A 370 -21.62 19.79 3.20
CA VAL A 370 -21.59 19.50 1.77
C VAL A 370 -22.00 18.05 1.59
N LYS A 371 -23.18 17.86 1.00
CA LYS A 371 -23.61 16.56 0.49
C LYS A 371 -23.03 16.35 -0.90
N SER A 372 -22.37 15.22 -1.10
CA SER A 372 -21.81 14.82 -2.38
C SER A 372 -22.12 13.36 -2.65
N GLU A 373 -22.34 13.00 -3.90
CA GLU A 373 -22.38 11.62 -4.32
C GLU A 373 -20.97 11.19 -4.72
N LYS A 374 -20.47 10.12 -4.11
CA LYS A 374 -19.13 9.60 -4.35
C LYS A 374 -19.22 8.18 -4.89
N LYS A 375 -18.36 7.86 -5.87
CA LYS A 375 -18.07 6.47 -6.24
C LYS A 375 -17.49 5.77 -5.01
N ALA A 376 -18.32 4.94 -4.38
CA ALA A 376 -17.93 4.12 -3.25
C ALA A 376 -17.05 3.00 -3.79
N LEU A 377 -17.63 2.05 -4.53
CA LEU A 377 -16.95 0.85 -5.01
C LEU A 377 -16.92 0.85 -6.54
N CYS A 378 -15.82 0.35 -7.09
CA CYS A 378 -15.59 0.27 -8.52
C CYS A 378 -14.70 -0.94 -8.81
N PRO A 379 -15.03 -1.79 -9.81
CA PRO A 379 -14.27 -3.00 -10.16
C PRO A 379 -12.82 -2.73 -10.57
N ILE A 380 -12.46 -1.47 -10.84
CA ILE A 380 -11.15 -1.11 -11.35
C ILE A 380 -10.17 -0.93 -10.20
N ASP A 381 -9.19 -1.83 -10.11
CA ASP A 381 -7.99 -1.60 -9.30
C ASP A 381 -7.06 -0.62 -10.02
N THR A 382 -6.50 0.33 -9.27
CA THR A 382 -5.56 1.35 -9.78
C THR A 382 -4.10 0.90 -9.74
N LYS A 383 -3.83 -0.29 -9.21
CA LYS A 383 -2.48 -0.84 -9.04
C LYS A 383 -2.25 -2.17 -9.74
N ARG A 384 -3.32 -2.92 -10.03
CA ARG A 384 -3.25 -4.25 -10.66
C ARG A 384 -4.25 -4.37 -11.80
N TRP A 385 -3.91 -5.22 -12.75
CA TRP A 385 -4.80 -5.66 -13.82
C TRP A 385 -5.52 -6.94 -13.38
N ILE A 386 -6.83 -6.86 -13.13
CA ILE A 386 -7.66 -8.01 -12.79
C ILE A 386 -8.00 -8.76 -14.10
N LEU A 387 -7.79 -10.07 -14.14
CA LEU A 387 -8.09 -10.91 -15.30
C LEU A 387 -9.61 -11.16 -15.43
N SER A 388 -10.04 -11.78 -16.53
CA SER A 388 -11.46 -12.06 -16.78
C SER A 388 -12.12 -12.93 -15.72
N ASP A 389 -11.34 -13.79 -15.04
CA ASP A 389 -11.79 -14.66 -13.94
C ASP A 389 -12.15 -13.90 -12.64
N LYS A 390 -11.84 -12.59 -12.56
CA LYS A 390 -12.06 -11.71 -11.40
C LYS A 390 -11.36 -12.13 -10.11
N ILE A 391 -10.47 -13.12 -10.19
CA ILE A 391 -9.75 -13.71 -9.07
C ILE A 391 -8.25 -13.44 -9.24
N THR A 392 -7.73 -13.74 -10.44
CA THR A 392 -6.32 -13.59 -10.75
C THR A 392 -6.02 -12.14 -11.13
N SER A 393 -4.87 -11.63 -10.68
CA SER A 393 -4.44 -10.28 -11.03
C SER A 393 -2.94 -10.19 -11.30
N LEU A 394 -2.58 -9.38 -12.29
CA LEU A 394 -1.19 -9.10 -12.65
C LEU A 394 -0.81 -7.67 -12.26
N PRO A 395 0.44 -7.42 -11.84
CA PRO A 395 0.90 -6.05 -11.65
C PRO A 395 0.89 -5.31 -12.99
N TYR A 396 0.57 -4.01 -12.97
CA TYR A 396 0.69 -3.21 -14.18
C TYR A 396 2.13 -3.22 -14.70
N GLY A 397 2.28 -3.42 -16.02
CA GLY A 397 3.58 -3.58 -16.67
C GLY A 397 4.02 -5.04 -16.83
N HIS A 398 3.28 -6.02 -16.28
CA HIS A 398 3.53 -7.43 -16.54
C HIS A 398 3.49 -7.74 -18.04
N TRP A 399 4.44 -8.53 -18.56
CA TRP A 399 4.61 -8.77 -19.99
C TRP A 399 3.40 -9.47 -20.66
N HIS A 400 2.68 -10.33 -19.94
CA HIS A 400 1.39 -10.88 -20.39
C HIS A 400 0.37 -9.79 -20.76
N ILE A 401 0.35 -8.66 -20.05
CA ILE A 401 -0.54 -7.52 -20.37
C ILE A 401 -0.13 -6.91 -21.72
N GLN A 402 1.17 -6.85 -22.01
CA GLN A 402 1.64 -6.36 -23.31
C GLN A 402 1.30 -7.35 -24.44
N ALA A 403 1.44 -8.66 -24.21
CA ALA A 403 1.03 -9.68 -25.16
C ALA A 403 -0.48 -9.59 -25.46
N TYR A 404 -1.31 -9.43 -24.42
CA TYR A 404 -2.75 -9.19 -24.56
C TYR A 404 -3.04 -7.97 -25.43
N LYS A 405 -2.43 -6.80 -25.13
CA LYS A 405 -2.61 -5.58 -25.92
C LYS A 405 -2.23 -5.77 -27.39
N ASN A 406 -1.17 -6.51 -27.66
CA ASN A 406 -0.74 -6.82 -29.03
C ASN A 406 -1.77 -7.71 -29.75
N PHE A 407 -2.35 -8.71 -29.08
CA PHE A 407 -3.41 -9.55 -29.66
C PHE A 407 -4.68 -8.74 -29.95
N VAL A 408 -5.10 -7.88 -29.02
CA VAL A 408 -6.26 -6.99 -29.21
C VAL A 408 -6.02 -6.03 -30.38
N SER A 409 -4.82 -5.46 -30.52
CA SER A 409 -4.49 -4.60 -31.67
C SER A 409 -4.53 -5.34 -33.02
N ASN A 410 -4.34 -6.66 -32.99
CA ASN A 410 -4.50 -7.54 -34.14
C ASN A 410 -5.94 -8.05 -34.32
N ARG A 411 -6.93 -7.38 -33.72
CA ARG A 411 -8.37 -7.67 -33.83
C ARG A 411 -8.80 -9.05 -33.31
N ILE A 412 -8.04 -9.62 -32.37
CA ILE A 412 -8.48 -10.81 -31.62
C ILE A 412 -9.49 -10.36 -30.55
N SER A 413 -10.54 -11.15 -30.33
CA SER A 413 -11.53 -10.88 -29.27
C SER A 413 -10.88 -10.84 -27.89
N LEU A 414 -11.45 -10.09 -26.95
CA LEU A 414 -10.84 -9.84 -25.64
C LEU A 414 -10.56 -11.13 -24.86
N GLU A 415 -11.54 -12.06 -24.82
CA GLU A 415 -11.40 -13.34 -24.11
C GLU A 415 -10.31 -14.22 -24.73
N LEU A 416 -10.32 -14.37 -26.05
CA LEU A 416 -9.32 -15.18 -26.76
C LEU A 416 -7.93 -14.54 -26.68
N ALA A 417 -7.85 -13.21 -26.68
CA ALA A 417 -6.60 -12.48 -26.51
C ALA A 417 -6.01 -12.71 -25.11
N GLU A 418 -6.84 -12.76 -24.05
CA GLU A 418 -6.38 -13.06 -22.70
C GLU A 418 -5.90 -14.50 -22.58
N GLN A 419 -6.67 -15.48 -23.06
CA GLN A 419 -6.27 -16.89 -23.07
C GLN A 419 -4.96 -17.11 -23.86
N ARG A 420 -4.85 -16.50 -25.04
CA ARG A 420 -3.62 -16.54 -25.84
C ARG A 420 -2.47 -15.85 -25.13
N ALA A 421 -2.70 -14.70 -24.49
CA ALA A 421 -1.66 -14.01 -23.73
C ALA A 421 -1.12 -14.89 -22.61
N LEU A 422 -1.97 -15.49 -21.78
CA LEU A 422 -1.56 -16.33 -20.65
C LEU A 422 -0.88 -17.64 -21.06
N SER A 423 -1.07 -18.09 -22.31
CA SER A 423 -0.41 -19.27 -22.87
C SER A 423 0.89 -18.95 -23.61
N VAL A 424 1.18 -17.67 -23.86
CA VAL A 424 2.47 -17.27 -24.46
C VAL A 424 3.59 -17.69 -23.53
N LYS A 425 4.57 -18.40 -24.07
CA LYS A 425 5.87 -18.57 -23.42
C LYS A 425 6.86 -17.64 -24.11
N LEU A 426 7.59 -16.85 -23.32
CA LEU A 426 8.70 -16.06 -23.84
C LEU A 426 9.73 -16.96 -24.53
N SER A 427 10.42 -16.46 -25.56
CA SER A 427 11.39 -17.27 -26.30
C SER A 427 12.56 -17.69 -25.43
N LYS A 428 13.24 -18.80 -25.77
CA LYS A 428 14.40 -19.33 -25.02
C LYS A 428 15.49 -18.28 -24.73
N LYS A 429 15.65 -17.29 -25.63
CA LYS A 429 16.56 -16.15 -25.47
C LYS A 429 16.27 -15.32 -24.20
N TYR A 430 15.01 -15.17 -23.83
CA TYR A 430 14.59 -14.47 -22.60
C TYR A 430 14.41 -15.41 -21.41
N GLN A 431 14.48 -16.73 -21.64
CA GLN A 431 14.37 -17.76 -20.60
C GLN A 431 15.73 -18.12 -20.00
N ASN A 432 16.81 -18.15 -20.79
CA ASN A 432 18.10 -18.74 -20.39
C ASN A 432 19.38 -17.97 -20.74
N GLU A 433 19.34 -16.80 -21.40
CA GLU A 433 20.57 -16.08 -21.77
C GLU A 433 20.64 -14.68 -21.13
N TYR A 434 21.72 -14.42 -20.39
CA TYR A 434 22.61 -13.34 -20.77
C TYR A 434 24.07 -13.82 -20.70
N VAL A 435 24.73 -13.75 -21.85
CA VAL A 435 26.18 -13.89 -22.00
C VAL A 435 26.83 -12.64 -21.42
N SER A 436 27.73 -12.87 -20.46
CA SER A 436 28.56 -11.91 -19.74
C SER A 436 27.79 -10.87 -18.93
N HIS A 437 28.02 -10.81 -17.62
CA HIS A 437 28.35 -9.59 -16.86
C HIS A 437 28.58 -9.98 -15.39
N ILE A 438 29.66 -9.39 -14.84
CA ILE A 438 30.14 -9.41 -13.45
C ILE A 438 29.75 -10.68 -12.65
N SER A 439 30.09 -11.85 -13.18
CA SER A 439 30.11 -13.11 -12.42
C SER A 439 31.41 -13.21 -11.67
#